data_AF-A0A183IA83-F1
#
_entry.id   AF-A0A183IA83-F1
#
_cell.length_a   1.000
_cell.length_b   1.000
_cell.length_c   1.000
_cell.angle_alpha   90.00
_cell.angle_beta   90.00
_cell.angle_gamma   90.00
#
_symmetry.space_group_name_H-M   'P 1'
#
loop_
_entity.id
_entity.type
_entity.pdbx_description
1 polymer ?
#
loop_
_entity_poly.entity_id
_entity_poly.type
_entity_poly.pdbx_seq_one_letter_code
_entity_poly.pdbx_strand_id
1 'polypeptide(L)'
;MIDRRGCSSPRRHRSSIKPMMVISTAPTFRTSVRNLVLEKIANTVFFPCKYSTNGCAAVMLHQEKLEHEEACEFRPYSCPCPGASCKWQGSLEKVMLHLTKVHKSITTLQGEDIVFLATDINLPGSVDWVMMQNCFGFHFMLVLEKQEKCDGHQMFYAVVQLIGSRNQSENFMYR
;
A
#
# COMPACT_ATOMS: atom_id res chain seq x y z
N MET A 1 2.87 -6.44 18.72
CA MET A 1 3.35 -7.84 18.57
C MET A 1 2.95 -8.36 17.20
N ILE A 2 3.86 -9.04 16.49
CA ILE A 2 3.59 -9.67 15.18
C ILE A 2 3.73 -11.17 15.32
N ASP A 3 2.72 -11.92 14.90
CA ASP A 3 2.65 -13.39 15.00
C ASP A 3 2.37 -14.04 13.64
N ARG A 4 2.84 -15.28 13.46
CA ARG A 4 2.42 -16.12 12.33
C ARG A 4 1.03 -16.72 12.61
N ARG A 5 0.17 -16.78 11.59
CA ARG A 5 -1.12 -17.49 11.70
C ARG A 5 -0.88 -18.99 11.88
N GLY A 6 -1.05 -19.49 13.10
CA GLY A 6 -1.16 -20.92 13.37
C GLY A 6 -2.50 -21.48 12.89
N CYS A 7 -2.48 -22.67 12.29
CA CYS A 7 -3.67 -23.42 11.90
C CYS A 7 -4.44 -23.90 13.15
N SER A 8 -5.32 -23.07 13.72
CA SER A 8 -6.46 -23.48 14.56
C SER A 8 -7.33 -22.26 14.94
N SER A 9 -8.42 -22.04 14.17
CA SER A 9 -9.78 -21.55 14.50
C SER A 9 -10.02 -20.37 15.48
N PRO A 10 -11.17 -19.66 15.44
CA PRO A 10 -12.08 -19.29 14.35
C PRO A 10 -12.20 -17.76 14.15
N ARG A 11 -12.86 -17.36 13.06
CA ARG A 11 -13.08 -15.98 12.58
C ARG A 11 -13.61 -15.00 13.65
N ARG A 12 -12.94 -13.86 13.81
CA ARG A 12 -13.38 -12.46 14.15
C ARG A 12 -12.07 -11.66 14.31
N HIS A 13 -11.83 -10.46 13.79
CA HIS A 13 -12.60 -9.38 13.21
C HIS A 13 -11.90 -8.86 11.94
N ARG A 14 -12.68 -8.34 11.00
CA ARG A 14 -12.23 -7.73 9.75
C ARG A 14 -11.91 -6.26 10.03
N SER A 15 -10.65 -5.90 10.17
CA SER A 15 -10.18 -4.50 10.10
C SER A 15 -9.61 -4.22 8.71
N SER A 16 -10.49 -4.15 7.71
CA SER A 16 -10.16 -3.50 6.44
C SER A 16 -10.31 -2.00 6.61
N ILE A 17 -9.24 -1.32 7.01
CA ILE A 17 -9.15 0.14 6.89
C ILE A 17 -8.58 0.40 5.49
N LYS A 18 -9.46 0.75 4.55
CA LYS A 18 -9.09 1.33 3.27
C LYS A 18 -8.71 2.80 3.50
N PRO A 19 -7.52 3.27 3.10
CA PRO A 19 -7.33 4.70 2.91
C PRO A 19 -7.94 5.14 1.58
N MET A 20 -8.44 6.36 1.62
CA MET A 20 -9.25 7.08 0.65
C MET A 20 -8.42 7.49 -0.57
N MET A 21 -8.97 7.25 -1.77
CA MET A 21 -8.52 7.86 -3.03
C MET A 21 -8.60 9.39 -2.91
N VAL A 22 -7.49 10.10 -3.13
CA VAL A 22 -7.54 11.49 -3.58
C VAL A 22 -7.17 11.48 -5.06
N ILE A 23 -8.18 11.29 -5.91
CA ILE A 23 -8.05 11.59 -7.34
C ILE A 23 -8.30 13.09 -7.48
N SER A 24 -7.24 13.88 -7.52
CA SER A 24 -7.31 15.23 -8.09
C SER A 24 -7.07 15.11 -9.58
N THR A 25 -8.13 14.88 -10.35
CA THR A 25 -8.11 15.05 -11.80
C THR A 25 -8.78 16.36 -12.14
N ALA A 26 -8.00 17.30 -12.68
CA ALA A 26 -8.48 18.49 -13.35
C ALA A 26 -9.58 18.16 -14.37
N PRO A 27 -10.55 19.06 -14.63
CA PRO A 27 -11.66 18.76 -15.51
C PRO A 27 -11.19 18.87 -16.97
N THR A 28 -10.63 17.80 -17.52
CA THR A 28 -10.69 17.61 -18.97
C THR A 28 -12.11 17.18 -19.28
N PHE A 29 -12.89 18.09 -19.86
CA PHE A 29 -14.20 17.87 -20.45
C PHE A 29 -14.08 16.77 -21.53
N ARG A 30 -14.11 15.50 -21.11
CA ARG A 30 -14.23 14.37 -22.01
C ARG A 30 -15.72 14.15 -22.20
N THR A 31 -16.26 14.65 -23.30
CA THR A 31 -17.57 14.23 -23.79
C THR A 31 -17.51 12.72 -23.98
N SER A 32 -18.08 11.98 -23.02
CA SER A 32 -18.11 10.52 -23.02
C SER A 32 -19.13 10.04 -24.05
N VAL A 33 -18.77 10.09 -25.33
CA VAL A 33 -19.49 9.34 -26.37
C VAL A 33 -19.10 7.88 -26.18
N ARG A 34 -19.97 7.08 -25.56
CA ARG A 34 -19.83 5.62 -25.46
C ARG A 34 -19.93 5.04 -26.87
N ASN A 35 -18.79 4.70 -27.46
CA ASN A 35 -18.75 4.08 -28.77
C ASN A 35 -18.87 2.55 -28.60
N LEU A 36 -20.11 2.05 -28.60
CA LEU A 36 -20.44 0.62 -28.43
C LEU A 36 -19.78 -0.28 -29.48
N VAL A 37 -19.38 0.28 -30.63
CA VAL A 37 -18.65 -0.45 -31.67
C VAL A 37 -17.20 -0.68 -31.26
N LEU A 38 -16.53 0.34 -30.72
CA LEU A 38 -15.17 0.20 -30.17
C LEU A 38 -15.14 -0.69 -28.93
N GLU A 39 -16.16 -0.67 -28.08
CA GLU A 39 -16.26 -1.59 -26.94
C GLU A 39 -16.43 -3.05 -27.39
N LYS A 40 -17.23 -3.32 -28.43
CA LYS A 40 -17.37 -4.67 -29.00
C LYS A 40 -16.07 -5.17 -29.63
N ILE A 41 -15.29 -4.30 -30.27
CA ILE A 41 -13.98 -4.65 -30.84
C ILE A 41 -12.93 -4.83 -29.72
N ALA A 42 -12.96 -4.01 -28.67
CA ALA A 42 -12.08 -4.18 -27.52
C ALA A 42 -12.30 -5.51 -26.77
N ASN A 43 -13.48 -6.11 -26.91
CA ASN A 43 -13.80 -7.43 -26.36
C ASN A 43 -13.35 -8.61 -27.25
N THR A 44 -12.86 -8.35 -28.46
CA THR A 44 -12.30 -9.39 -29.36
C THR A 44 -10.79 -9.29 -29.53
N VAL A 45 -10.16 -8.26 -28.97
CA VAL A 45 -8.72 -7.99 -29.09
C VAL A 45 -8.04 -8.16 -27.74
N PHE A 46 -6.91 -8.87 -27.73
CA PHE A 46 -6.06 -9.02 -26.56
C PHE A 46 -5.15 -7.80 -26.41
N PHE A 47 -5.13 -7.22 -25.23
CA PHE A 47 -4.28 -6.10 -24.86
C PHE A 47 -3.17 -6.56 -23.91
N PRO A 48 -1.93 -6.10 -24.10
CA PRO A 48 -0.87 -6.35 -23.15
C PRO A 48 -1.14 -5.58 -21.84
N CYS A 49 -0.66 -6.15 -20.73
CA CYS A 49 -0.64 -5.49 -19.43
C CYS A 49 0.15 -4.18 -19.47
N LYS A 50 -0.31 -3.12 -18.79
CA LYS A 50 0.43 -1.84 -18.72
C LYS A 50 1.84 -1.98 -18.13
N TYR A 51 2.08 -3.01 -17.33
CA TYR A 51 3.38 -3.31 -16.74
C TYR A 51 4.22 -4.25 -17.61
N SER A 52 3.93 -4.37 -18.91
CA SER A 52 4.74 -5.15 -19.83
C SER A 52 6.19 -4.67 -19.89
N THR A 53 6.42 -3.36 -19.75
CA THR A 53 7.76 -2.76 -19.59
C THR A 53 8.51 -3.23 -18.34
N ASN A 54 7.78 -3.71 -17.33
CA ASN A 54 8.35 -4.23 -16.08
C ASN A 54 8.52 -5.75 -16.12
N GLY A 55 8.20 -6.41 -17.24
CA GLY A 55 8.36 -7.86 -17.42
C GLY A 55 7.05 -8.66 -17.47
N CYS A 56 5.89 -8.01 -17.43
CA CYS A 56 4.62 -8.72 -17.56
C CYS A 56 4.36 -9.16 -19.01
N ALA A 57 4.39 -10.46 -19.28
CA ALA A 57 4.08 -11.03 -20.60
C ALA A 57 2.58 -11.30 -20.82
N ALA A 58 1.72 -10.93 -19.86
CA ALA A 58 0.30 -11.25 -19.92
C ALA A 58 -0.43 -10.39 -20.96
N VAL A 59 -1.25 -11.05 -21.78
CA VAL A 59 -2.11 -10.45 -22.80
C VAL A 59 -3.53 -10.96 -22.55
N MET A 60 -4.50 -10.06 -22.43
CA MET A 60 -5.85 -10.38 -21.97
C MET A 60 -6.90 -9.45 -22.59
N LEU A 61 -8.18 -9.81 -22.46
CA LEU A 61 -9.26 -8.96 -22.96
C LEU A 61 -9.40 -7.67 -22.14
N HIS A 62 -10.04 -6.67 -22.72
CA HIS A 62 -10.21 -5.37 -22.05
C HIS A 62 -10.90 -5.48 -20.67
N GLN A 63 -11.86 -6.41 -20.53
CA GLN A 63 -12.61 -6.62 -19.28
C GLN A 63 -11.72 -7.19 -18.16
N GLU A 64 -10.85 -8.13 -18.48
CA GLU A 64 -9.97 -8.81 -17.51
C GLU A 64 -8.74 -7.97 -17.16
N LYS A 65 -8.40 -7.00 -18.03
CA LYS A 65 -7.21 -6.16 -17.90
C LYS A 65 -7.17 -5.39 -16.58
N LEU A 66 -8.29 -4.80 -16.15
CA LEU A 66 -8.33 -4.03 -14.91
C LEU A 66 -8.05 -4.91 -13.68
N GLU A 67 -8.70 -6.07 -13.61
CA GLU A 67 -8.52 -7.02 -12.50
C GLU A 67 -7.07 -7.53 -12.44
N HIS A 68 -6.50 -7.88 -13.59
CA HIS A 68 -5.09 -8.27 -13.66
C HIS A 68 -4.16 -7.13 -13.23
N GLU A 69 -4.36 -5.90 -13.71
CA GLU A 69 -3.48 -4.78 -13.37
C GLU A 69 -3.51 -4.39 -11.87
N GLU A 70 -4.61 -4.68 -11.18
CA GLU A 70 -4.69 -4.49 -9.73
C GLU A 70 -3.89 -5.57 -8.96
N ALA A 71 -3.89 -6.80 -9.47
CA ALA A 71 -3.23 -7.97 -8.86
C ALA A 71 -1.85 -8.32 -9.47
N CYS A 72 -1.39 -7.59 -10.49
CA CYS A 72 -0.19 -7.92 -11.24
C CYS A 72 1.07 -7.84 -10.36
N GLU A 73 1.89 -8.90 -10.38
CA GLU A 73 3.13 -8.98 -9.60
C GLU A 73 4.21 -8.03 -10.12
N PHE A 74 4.15 -7.64 -11.40
CA PHE A 74 5.09 -6.70 -12.03
C PHE A 74 4.70 -5.23 -11.80
N ARG A 75 3.61 -4.99 -11.06
CA ARG A 75 3.20 -3.66 -10.65
C ARG A 75 4.30 -3.02 -9.79
N PRO A 76 4.77 -1.80 -10.11
CA PRO A 76 5.73 -1.11 -9.28
C PRO A 76 5.10 -0.72 -7.94
N TYR A 77 5.88 -0.86 -6.88
CA TYR A 77 5.57 -0.45 -5.53
C TYR A 77 5.92 1.04 -5.37
N SER A 78 4.98 1.81 -4.86
CA SER A 78 5.24 3.18 -4.41
C SER A 78 5.91 3.18 -3.04
N CYS A 79 6.62 4.26 -2.71
CA CYS A 79 7.17 4.42 -1.37
C CYS A 79 6.05 4.32 -0.30
N PRO A 80 6.20 3.46 0.72
CA PRO A 80 5.19 3.28 1.77
C PRO A 80 5.25 4.35 2.88
N CYS A 81 6.21 5.30 2.82
CA CYS A 81 6.33 6.34 3.84
C CYS A 81 5.11 7.30 3.80
N PRO A 82 4.48 7.61 4.94
CA PRO A 82 3.48 8.67 5.01
C PRO A 82 4.10 10.02 4.65
N GLY A 83 3.29 10.86 4.01
CA GLY A 83 3.70 12.18 3.52
C GLY A 83 3.99 12.23 2.01
N ALA A 84 3.55 13.32 1.37
CA ALA A 84 3.60 13.50 -0.09
C ALA A 84 5.02 13.79 -0.67
N SER A 85 6.07 13.73 0.15
CA SER A 85 7.42 14.16 -0.25
C SER A 85 8.13 13.13 -1.13
N CYS A 86 7.81 11.83 -0.99
CA CYS A 86 8.49 10.77 -1.72
C CYS A 86 7.63 10.23 -2.88
N LYS A 87 8.09 10.45 -4.12
CA LYS A 87 7.43 9.95 -5.36
C LYS A 87 8.10 8.71 -5.94
N TRP A 88 8.92 8.02 -5.16
CA TRP A 88 9.67 6.87 -5.63
C TRP A 88 8.73 5.70 -5.99
N GLN A 89 9.06 5.02 -7.08
CA GLN A 89 8.40 3.79 -7.53
C GLN A 89 9.45 2.78 -8.00
N GLY A 90 9.26 1.50 -7.69
CA GLY A 90 10.18 0.45 -8.10
C GLY A 90 9.70 -0.97 -7.79
N SER A 91 10.54 -1.97 -8.02
CA SER A 91 10.25 -3.35 -7.64
C SER A 91 10.32 -3.54 -6.12
N LEU A 92 9.63 -4.56 -5.61
CA LEU A 92 9.57 -4.90 -4.18
C LEU A 92 10.97 -4.99 -3.54
N GLU A 93 11.91 -5.65 -4.22
CA GLU A 93 13.29 -5.84 -3.74
C GLU A 93 14.02 -4.51 -3.53
N LYS A 94 13.68 -3.47 -4.30
CA LYS A 94 14.29 -2.15 -4.20
C LYS A 94 13.65 -1.27 -3.13
N VAL A 95 12.50 -1.66 -2.57
CA VAL A 95 11.78 -0.87 -1.55
C VAL A 95 12.63 -0.71 -0.30
N MET A 96 13.19 -1.80 0.24
CA MET A 96 14.03 -1.73 1.45
C MET A 96 15.31 -0.94 1.21
N LEU A 97 15.92 -1.09 0.03
CA LEU A 97 17.08 -0.30 -0.37
C LEU A 97 16.73 1.20 -0.48
N HIS A 98 15.55 1.53 -0.99
CA HIS A 98 15.06 2.89 -1.06
C HIS A 98 14.85 3.49 0.34
N LEU A 99 14.15 2.79 1.24
CA LEU A 99 13.88 3.26 2.61
C LEU A 99 15.17 3.52 3.38
N THR A 100 16.13 2.59 3.33
CA THR A 100 17.42 2.75 4.02
C THR A 100 18.30 3.88 3.46
N LYS A 101 18.20 4.20 2.17
CA LYS A 101 19.00 5.26 1.54
C LYS A 101 18.36 6.65 1.64
N VAL A 102 17.06 6.74 1.41
CA VAL A 102 16.32 8.01 1.32
C VAL A 102 15.70 8.38 2.67
N HIS A 103 15.16 7.41 3.39
CA HIS A 103 14.46 7.60 4.66
C HIS A 103 15.29 7.11 5.86
N LYS A 104 16.52 7.62 5.97
CA LYS A 104 17.49 7.23 7.01
C LYS A 104 17.03 7.49 8.45
N SER A 105 16.05 8.39 8.62
CA SER A 105 15.47 8.73 9.93
C SER A 105 14.53 7.65 10.46
N ILE A 106 14.13 6.67 9.65
CA ILE A 106 13.22 5.61 10.11
C ILE A 106 14.02 4.60 10.94
N THR A 107 13.74 4.57 12.24
CA THR A 107 14.30 3.60 13.17
C THR A 107 13.86 2.19 12.78
N THR A 108 14.80 1.24 12.76
CA THR A 108 14.54 -0.18 12.52
C THR A 108 14.80 -0.98 13.78
N LEU A 109 13.80 -1.70 14.30
CA LEU A 109 13.91 -2.59 15.45
C LEU A 109 13.82 -4.06 15.01
N GLN A 110 14.50 -4.94 15.73
CA GLN A 110 14.45 -6.39 15.52
C GLN A 110 13.63 -7.06 16.61
N GLY A 111 12.91 -8.12 16.24
CA GLY A 111 12.10 -8.91 17.17
C GLY A 111 10.61 -8.89 16.83
N GLU A 112 9.89 -9.90 17.29
CA GLU A 112 8.43 -10.04 17.10
C GLU A 112 7.61 -9.21 18.09
N ASP A 113 8.17 -8.98 19.29
CA ASP A 113 7.60 -8.14 20.33
C ASP A 113 8.45 -6.88 20.54
N ILE A 114 7.86 -5.74 20.16
CA ILE A 114 8.50 -4.43 20.25
C ILE A 114 7.50 -3.40 20.74
N VAL A 115 8.00 -2.33 21.35
CA VAL A 115 7.20 -1.17 21.77
C VAL A 115 7.47 0.00 20.83
N PHE A 116 6.41 0.47 20.17
CA PHE A 116 6.48 1.68 19.34
C PHE A 116 6.17 2.91 20.19
N LEU A 117 7.22 3.67 20.55
CA LEU A 117 7.08 4.90 21.32
C LEU A 117 6.94 6.10 20.37
N ALA A 118 5.74 6.69 20.33
CA ALA A 118 5.52 7.97 19.66
C ALA A 118 5.82 9.11 20.64
N THR A 119 6.83 9.92 20.35
CA THR A 119 7.16 11.12 21.14
C THR A 119 6.31 12.31 20.71
N ASP A 120 6.07 13.24 21.63
CA ASP A 120 5.43 14.52 21.32
C ASP A 120 4.04 14.42 20.66
N ILE A 121 3.24 13.41 21.06
CA ILE A 121 1.87 13.17 20.53
C ILE A 121 0.91 14.36 20.67
N ASN A 122 1.20 15.29 21.58
CA ASN A 122 0.40 16.47 21.86
C ASN A 122 0.75 17.66 20.96
N LEU A 123 1.71 17.54 20.04
CA LEU A 123 2.04 18.61 19.10
C LEU A 123 0.79 19.01 18.28
N PRO A 124 0.56 20.32 18.07
CA PRO A 124 -0.56 20.79 17.25
C PRO A 124 -0.35 20.40 15.78
N GLY A 125 -1.46 20.18 15.05
CA GLY A 125 -1.43 19.78 13.64
C GLY A 125 -1.38 18.27 13.39
N SER A 126 -1.28 17.94 12.10
CA SER A 126 -1.13 16.55 11.64
C SER A 126 0.34 16.13 11.69
N VAL A 127 0.60 14.99 12.32
CA VAL A 127 1.95 14.46 12.55
C VAL A 127 1.93 12.96 12.32
N ASP A 128 2.95 12.45 11.63
CA ASP A 128 3.10 11.03 11.33
C ASP A 128 4.36 10.48 12.00
N TRP A 129 4.23 9.35 12.70
CA TRP A 129 5.34 8.58 13.24
C TRP A 129 5.49 7.29 12.45
N VAL A 130 6.73 6.95 12.11
CA VAL A 130 7.05 5.77 11.30
C VAL A 130 8.18 4.99 11.94
N MET A 131 8.03 3.68 11.98
CA MET A 131 9.07 2.77 12.44
C MET A 131 9.07 1.50 11.59
N MET A 132 10.26 0.92 11.40
CA MET A 132 10.41 -0.39 10.78
C MET A 132 10.62 -1.47 11.85
N GLN A 133 9.94 -2.59 11.70
CA GLN A 133 10.11 -3.81 12.48
C GLN A 133 10.62 -4.92 11.57
N ASN A 134 11.65 -5.64 11.99
CA ASN A 134 12.18 -6.81 11.31
C ASN A 134 11.94 -8.06 12.16
N CYS A 135 11.12 -8.98 11.66
CA CYS A 135 10.86 -10.27 12.30
C CYS A 135 10.51 -11.33 11.24
N PHE A 136 10.77 -12.61 11.55
CA PHE A 136 10.52 -13.73 10.65
C PHE A 136 11.15 -13.66 9.25
N GLY A 137 12.19 -12.83 9.07
CA GLY A 137 12.81 -12.57 7.76
C GLY A 137 12.03 -11.58 6.88
N PHE A 138 11.05 -10.88 7.45
CA PHE A 138 10.22 -9.89 6.79
C PHE A 138 10.32 -8.53 7.47
N HIS A 139 10.04 -7.48 6.69
CA HIS A 139 10.02 -6.10 7.16
C HIS A 139 8.60 -5.60 7.24
N PHE A 140 8.22 -5.07 8.40
CA PHE A 140 6.93 -4.49 8.68
C PHE A 140 7.11 -3.00 8.97
N MET A 141 6.31 -2.17 8.33
CA MET A 141 6.26 -0.74 8.58
C MET A 141 5.09 -0.46 9.53
N LEU A 142 5.39 0.16 10.66
CA LEU A 142 4.41 0.65 11.62
C LEU A 142 4.26 2.14 11.40
N VAL A 143 3.03 2.57 11.17
CA VAL A 143 2.68 3.98 10.96
C VAL A 143 1.64 4.37 11.99
N LEU A 144 1.88 5.47 12.69
CA LEU A 144 0.89 6.16 13.50
C LEU A 144 0.67 7.54 12.87
N GLU A 145 -0.54 7.80 12.40
CA GLU A 145 -0.92 9.09 11.83
C GLU A 145 -1.82 9.81 12.82
N LYS A 146 -1.48 11.05 13.18
CA LYS A 146 -2.36 11.97 13.86
C LYS A 146 -2.99 12.89 12.83
N GLN A 147 -4.31 12.90 12.78
CA GLN A 147 -5.09 13.78 11.93
C GLN A 147 -5.90 14.74 12.79
N GLU A 148 -5.79 16.03 12.50
CA GLU A 148 -6.60 17.07 13.12
C GLU A 148 -7.77 17.40 12.18
N LYS A 149 -9.00 17.21 12.66
CA LYS A 149 -10.20 17.58 11.91
C LYS A 149 -10.48 19.07 12.05
N CYS A 150 -11.22 19.64 11.09
CA CYS A 150 -11.63 21.05 11.13
C CYS A 150 -12.44 21.44 12.38
N ASP A 151 -13.07 20.46 13.04
CA ASP A 151 -13.84 20.63 14.28
C ASP A 151 -12.94 20.64 15.55
N GLY A 152 -11.61 20.64 15.39
CA GLY A 152 -10.64 20.57 16.49
C GLY A 152 -10.46 19.17 17.10
N HIS A 153 -11.27 18.20 16.69
CA HIS A 153 -11.12 16.80 17.11
C HIS A 153 -9.87 16.15 16.50
N GLN A 154 -9.05 15.56 17.35
CA GLN A 154 -7.85 14.81 16.95
C GLN A 154 -8.16 13.31 16.84
N MET A 155 -7.73 12.69 15.75
CA MET A 155 -7.88 11.25 15.50
C MET A 155 -6.50 10.62 15.30
N PHE A 156 -6.33 9.40 15.81
CA PHE A 156 -5.12 8.61 15.62
C PHE A 156 -5.43 7.36 14.80
N TYR A 157 -4.60 7.10 13.79
CA TYR A 157 -4.68 5.92 12.95
C TYR A 157 -3.37 5.14 13.05
N ALA A 158 -3.45 3.91 13.56
CA ALA A 158 -2.32 3.00 13.59
C ALA A 158 -2.47 1.93 12.50
N VAL A 159 -1.44 1.78 11.68
CA VAL A 159 -1.41 0.82 10.56
C VAL A 159 -0.11 0.05 10.60
N VAL A 160 -0.20 -1.26 10.39
CA VAL A 160 0.95 -2.14 10.17
C VAL A 160 0.91 -2.63 8.74
N GLN A 161 1.99 -2.42 8.00
CA GLN A 161 2.11 -2.82 6.60
C GLN A 161 3.30 -3.77 6.41
N LEU A 162 3.06 -4.94 5.83
CA LEU A 162 4.14 -5.83 5.40
C LEU A 162 4.76 -5.31 4.09
N ILE A 163 6.10 -5.22 4.04
CA ILE A 163 6.85 -5.02 2.80
C ILE A 163 7.02 -6.39 2.13
N GLY A 164 6.00 -6.78 1.36
CA GLY A 164 5.93 -8.11 0.76
C GLY A 164 4.79 -8.24 -0.25
N SER A 165 4.57 -9.46 -0.71
CA SER A 165 3.39 -9.78 -1.52
C SER A 165 2.13 -9.89 -0.65
N ARG A 166 0.97 -9.75 -1.28
CA ARG A 166 -0.32 -9.93 -0.60
C ARG A 166 -0.43 -11.32 0.02
N ASN A 167 -0.01 -12.37 -0.70
CA ASN A 167 -0.03 -13.74 -0.21
C ASN A 167 0.82 -13.92 1.05
N GLN A 168 1.98 -13.25 1.13
CA GLN A 168 2.81 -13.26 2.33
C GLN A 168 2.11 -12.55 3.51
N SER A 169 1.43 -11.44 3.25
CA SER A 169 0.74 -10.66 4.30
C SER A 169 -0.38 -11.43 5.00
N GLU A 170 -1.00 -12.38 4.29
CA GLU A 170 -2.08 -13.20 4.84
C GLU A 170 -1.60 -14.22 5.88
N ASN A 171 -0.29 -14.49 5.94
CA ASN A 171 0.29 -15.42 6.91
C ASN A 171 0.58 -14.80 8.28
N PHE A 172 0.39 -13.48 8.43
CA PHE A 172 0.71 -12.76 9.66
C PHE A 172 -0.55 -12.17 10.31
N MET A 173 -0.43 -11.93 11.61
CA MET A 173 -1.34 -11.12 12.41
C MET A 173 -0.53 -10.14 13.24
N TYR A 174 -1.11 -8.98 13.50
CA TYR A 174 -0.50 -7.93 14.31
C TYR A 174 -1.49 -7.50 15.39
N ARG A 175 -0.96 -7.23 16.58
CA ARG A 175 -1.68 -6.77 17.76
C ARG A 175 -0.98 -5.58 18.39
#